data_AF-Q05HF5-F1
#
_entry.id   AF-Q05HF5-F1
#
_cell.length_a   1.000
_cell.length_b   1.000
_cell.length_c   1.000
_cell.angle_alpha   90.00
_cell.angle_beta   90.00
_cell.angle_gamma   90.00
#
_symmetry.space_group_name_H-M   'P 1'
#
loop_
_entity.id
_entity.type
_entity.pdbx_description
1 polymer ?
#
loop_
_entity_poly.entity_id
_entity_poly.type
_entity_poly.pdbx_seq_one_letter_code
_entity_poly.pdbx_strand_id
1 'polypeptide(L)'
;MSNPIGLVNGMTWRNITGILLALFLLAGTLAQIAGAAPAGPVEIYYIYSYECLSCEQSWPLIEAAMNEAQALVSLHKYDINSREGAAFASARGISTVPAVVFDDGSAILFEHYRDPEAFRAAFSEKLRERILHGMPLTIVRNATESESRKGVVTVNTCITCSGDRPLKVEVNTGLPEGTTLIAGTEKWTGFLQPGESRQLSSTCELAPGTRTIPPMTVAYDDGTGMRSMVWPETTVIRLQELSATAAYIAGLIAGINPCLLAIMAFIGTTAISDTGHRKAVIVRIIAFCGGMLAVYLLIGVGLIELIERVPAIDIVLHALIILLLICLSAWSFFDAWQTRRGKDSTAFRSVLDRIKPLYVRFGLAASFAIGGAFGLIKMPCVGGIYVAILGTILESGNAAQGIPLLIIYNLGVVTPVLLLGTLITAGLSPAAVNRFRLRHRIGLKIFTGALLGLMALAFLLGIM
;
A
#
# COMPACT_ATOMS: atom_id res chain seq x y z
N MET A 1 49.47 24.47 18.68
CA MET A 1 48.47 24.95 17.70
C MET A 1 47.92 23.71 16.99
N SER A 2 46.98 23.02 17.64
CA SER A 2 45.51 23.06 17.46
C SER A 2 45.03 21.97 16.50
N ASN A 3 44.56 20.90 17.14
CA ASN A 3 44.04 19.63 16.63
C ASN A 3 42.56 19.78 16.20
N PRO A 4 42.11 19.31 15.01
CA PRO A 4 40.69 19.24 14.68
C PRO A 4 40.23 17.77 14.61
N ILE A 5 40.31 17.03 15.72
CA ILE A 5 39.77 15.67 15.82
C ILE A 5 39.01 15.56 17.15
N GLY A 6 37.75 15.99 17.16
CA GLY A 6 36.99 16.06 18.41
C GLY A 6 35.47 16.07 18.30
N LEU A 7 34.85 15.57 17.23
CA LEU A 7 33.38 15.71 17.07
C LEU A 7 32.56 14.46 16.73
N VAL A 8 33.15 13.27 16.59
CA VAL A 8 32.34 12.05 16.33
C VAL A 8 32.84 10.84 17.13
N ASN A 9 32.96 11.01 18.44
CA ASN A 9 33.08 9.90 19.38
C ASN A 9 31.90 10.00 20.35
N GLY A 10 30.80 9.30 20.05
CA GLY A 10 29.69 9.18 21.01
C GLY A 10 28.30 9.14 20.40
N MET A 11 28.05 8.30 19.39
CA MET A 11 26.67 7.99 19.02
C MET A 11 26.21 6.77 19.82
N THR A 12 25.82 7.01 21.07
CA THR A 12 25.19 6.00 21.93
C THR A 12 23.78 5.67 21.43
N TRP A 13 23.25 4.47 21.72
CA TRP A 13 21.89 4.02 21.36
C TRP A 13 20.78 5.05 21.64
N ARG A 14 20.97 5.90 22.66
CA ARG A 14 20.08 7.02 23.01
C ARG A 14 19.92 8.07 21.91
N ASN A 15 20.95 8.23 21.07
CA ASN A 15 20.96 9.18 19.94
C ASN A 15 20.25 8.57 18.73
N ILE A 16 20.31 7.24 18.54
CA ILE A 16 19.60 6.56 17.45
C ILE A 16 18.11 6.50 17.76
N THR A 17 17.72 6.16 19.00
CA THR A 17 16.32 6.26 19.43
C THR A 17 15.81 7.70 19.39
N GLY A 18 16.65 8.68 19.73
CA GLY A 18 16.32 10.11 19.61
C GLY A 18 16.13 10.56 18.17
N ILE A 19 16.96 10.09 17.23
CA ILE A 19 16.83 10.40 15.79
C ILE A 19 15.60 9.70 15.21
N LEU A 20 15.34 8.44 15.56
CA LEU A 20 14.14 7.71 15.12
C LEU A 20 12.85 8.34 15.68
N LEU A 21 12.86 8.78 16.94
CA LEU A 21 11.75 9.52 17.54
C LEU A 21 11.57 10.89 16.88
N ALA A 22 12.66 11.61 16.59
CA ALA A 22 12.62 12.89 15.90
C ALA A 22 12.12 12.73 14.45
N LEU A 23 12.52 11.67 13.75
CA LEU A 23 12.05 11.32 12.41
C LEU A 23 10.58 10.87 12.42
N PHE A 24 10.16 10.13 13.45
CA PHE A 24 8.76 9.76 13.66
C PHE A 24 7.89 10.99 13.94
N LEU A 25 8.37 11.93 14.76
CA LEU A 25 7.71 13.21 15.00
C LEU A 25 7.71 14.08 13.74
N LEU A 26 8.81 14.12 12.97
CA LEU A 26 8.89 14.85 11.71
C LEU A 26 7.93 14.28 10.66
N ALA A 27 7.83 12.95 10.57
CA ALA A 27 6.89 12.25 9.69
C ALA A 27 5.43 12.51 10.14
N GLY A 28 5.17 12.54 11.45
CA GLY A 28 3.88 12.95 12.01
C GLY A 28 3.52 14.40 11.68
N THR A 29 4.50 15.33 11.69
CA THR A 29 4.28 16.73 11.27
C THR A 29 4.13 16.87 9.75
N LEU A 30 4.82 16.05 8.95
CA LEU A 30 4.63 16.02 7.50
C LEU A 30 3.25 15.43 7.12
N ALA A 31 2.73 14.47 7.89
CA ALA A 31 1.38 13.94 7.73
C ALA A 31 0.29 14.99 8.03
N GLN A 32 0.56 15.96 8.90
CA GLN A 32 -0.34 17.11 9.14
C GLN A 32 -0.32 18.12 7.99
N ILE A 33 0.76 18.18 7.20
CA ILE A 33 0.90 19.09 6.05
C ILE A 33 0.41 18.42 4.75
N ALA A 34 0.46 17.10 4.66
CA ALA A 34 0.01 16.31 3.51
C ALA A 34 -1.53 16.17 3.38
N GLY A 35 -2.31 16.96 4.13
CA GLY A 35 -3.77 17.04 3.98
C GLY A 35 -4.24 17.69 2.68
N ALA A 36 -3.33 18.18 1.84
CA ALA A 36 -3.63 18.64 0.49
C ALA A 36 -2.95 17.73 -0.53
N ALA A 37 -3.58 16.61 -0.86
CA ALA A 37 -3.30 15.96 -2.13
C ALA A 37 -3.55 17.00 -3.24
N PRO A 38 -2.64 17.18 -4.22
CA PRO A 38 -2.94 18.04 -5.35
C PRO A 38 -4.22 17.52 -5.99
N ALA A 39 -5.24 18.37 -6.09
CA ALA A 39 -6.47 18.03 -6.78
C ALA A 39 -6.08 17.53 -8.18
N GLY A 40 -6.46 16.29 -8.50
CA GLY A 40 -6.25 15.72 -9.82
C GLY A 40 -6.90 16.59 -10.91
N PRO A 41 -6.65 16.29 -12.20
CA PRO A 41 -7.27 17.03 -13.29
C PRO A 41 -8.79 17.08 -13.11
N VAL A 42 -9.40 18.24 -13.35
CA VAL A 42 -10.86 18.33 -13.42
C VAL A 42 -11.29 17.63 -14.71
N GLU A 43 -12.05 16.55 -14.58
CA GLU A 43 -12.54 15.81 -15.73
C GLU A 43 -13.78 16.51 -16.31
N ILE A 44 -13.75 16.77 -17.60
CA ILE A 44 -14.83 17.41 -18.35
C ILE A 44 -15.27 16.47 -19.47
N TYR A 45 -16.58 16.38 -19.67
CA TYR A 45 -17.22 15.51 -20.65
C TYR A 45 -18.00 16.36 -21.65
N TYR A 46 -17.59 16.32 -22.91
CA TYR A 46 -18.29 16.97 -24.02
C TYR A 46 -19.20 15.98 -24.73
N ILE A 47 -20.50 16.24 -24.68
CA ILE A 47 -21.53 15.43 -25.33
C ILE A 47 -21.96 16.14 -26.61
N TYR A 48 -21.81 15.44 -27.74
CA TYR A 48 -22.02 15.99 -29.08
C TYR A 48 -22.77 15.01 -29.99
N SER A 49 -23.11 15.45 -31.20
CA SER A 49 -23.58 14.61 -32.30
C SER A 49 -22.88 15.06 -33.58
N TYR A 50 -22.56 14.12 -34.48
CA TYR A 50 -21.96 14.44 -35.79
C TYR A 50 -22.91 15.23 -36.70
N GLU A 51 -24.22 15.14 -36.47
CA GLU A 51 -25.25 15.85 -37.25
C GLU A 51 -25.60 17.23 -36.66
N CYS A 52 -24.89 17.67 -35.62
CA CYS A 52 -25.18 18.87 -34.86
C CYS A 52 -24.24 20.03 -35.26
N LEU A 53 -24.76 20.98 -36.05
CA LEU A 53 -24.02 22.17 -36.48
C LEU A 53 -23.54 23.02 -35.28
N SER A 54 -24.35 23.15 -34.23
CA SER A 54 -23.98 23.86 -33.01
C SER A 54 -22.83 23.18 -32.25
N CYS A 55 -22.68 21.87 -32.41
CA CYS A 55 -21.62 21.10 -31.78
C CYS A 55 -20.26 21.33 -32.49
N GLU A 56 -20.29 21.57 -33.80
CA GLU A 56 -19.11 21.97 -34.57
C GLU A 56 -18.66 23.39 -34.19
N GLN A 57 -19.61 24.31 -34.00
CA GLN A 57 -19.32 25.71 -33.63
C GLN A 57 -18.87 25.90 -32.18
N SER A 58 -19.31 25.03 -31.26
CA SER A 58 -18.96 25.12 -29.84
C SER A 58 -17.58 24.54 -29.51
N TRP A 59 -17.05 23.64 -30.35
CA TRP A 59 -15.76 22.99 -30.12
C TRP A 59 -14.60 23.98 -29.89
N PRO A 60 -14.38 25.00 -30.76
CA PRO A 60 -13.32 25.99 -30.54
C PRO A 60 -13.49 26.82 -29.27
N LEU A 61 -14.73 27.02 -28.80
CA LEU A 61 -15.01 27.76 -27.57
C LEU A 61 -14.60 26.96 -26.33
N ILE A 62 -14.85 25.65 -26.33
CA ILE A 62 -14.46 24.74 -25.24
C ILE A 62 -12.93 24.66 -25.16
N GLU A 63 -12.27 24.48 -26.30
CA GLU A 63 -10.81 24.41 -26.37
C GLU A 63 -10.15 25.73 -25.92
N ALA A 64 -10.69 26.88 -26.33
CA ALA A 64 -10.22 28.18 -25.86
C ALA A 64 -10.42 28.35 -24.34
N ALA A 65 -11.58 27.98 -23.80
CA ALA A 65 -11.87 28.09 -22.38
C ALA A 65 -10.98 27.16 -21.53
N MET A 66 -10.66 25.97 -22.01
CA MET A 66 -9.72 25.05 -21.36
C MET A 66 -8.29 25.58 -21.36
N ASN A 67 -7.83 26.19 -22.45
CA ASN A 67 -6.49 26.75 -22.54
C ASN A 67 -6.32 28.03 -21.71
N GLU A 68 -7.38 28.82 -21.57
CA GLU A 68 -7.43 30.01 -20.71
C GLU A 68 -7.52 29.64 -19.23
N ALA A 69 -8.13 28.50 -18.91
CA ALA A 69 -8.15 27.96 -17.56
C ALA A 69 -6.73 27.57 -17.13
N GLN A 70 -6.16 28.31 -16.17
CA GLN A 70 -4.87 28.01 -15.53
C GLN A 70 -4.98 26.79 -14.57
N ALA A 71 -5.70 25.75 -14.97
CA ALA A 71 -5.97 24.55 -14.19
C ALA A 71 -5.73 23.29 -15.04
N LEU A 72 -5.38 22.18 -14.40
CA LEU A 72 -5.23 20.90 -15.08
C LEU A 72 -6.63 20.37 -15.40
N VAL A 73 -7.01 20.34 -16.67
CA VAL A 73 -8.33 19.89 -17.15
C VAL A 73 -8.13 18.75 -18.14
N SER A 74 -8.90 17.68 -17.98
CA SER A 74 -8.92 16.53 -18.88
C SER A 74 -10.28 16.45 -19.56
N LEU A 75 -10.29 16.18 -20.87
CA LEU A 75 -11.50 16.20 -21.69
C LEU A 75 -11.80 14.84 -22.30
N HIS A 76 -13.04 14.38 -22.11
CA HIS A 76 -13.62 13.21 -22.72
C HIS A 76 -14.74 13.61 -23.68
N LYS A 77 -14.89 12.89 -24.79
CA LYS A 77 -15.92 13.18 -25.80
C LYS A 77 -16.86 11.99 -25.95
N TYR A 78 -18.16 12.23 -25.88
CA TYR A 78 -19.20 11.22 -26.09
C TYR A 78 -20.16 11.64 -27.20
N ASP A 79 -20.33 10.77 -28.20
CA ASP A 79 -21.40 10.92 -29.18
C ASP A 79 -22.72 10.46 -28.55
N ILE A 80 -23.71 11.35 -28.45
CA ILE A 80 -25.02 11.06 -27.85
C ILE A 80 -25.76 9.92 -28.57
N ASN A 81 -25.45 9.66 -29.84
CA ASN A 81 -26.03 8.57 -30.62
C ASN A 81 -25.35 7.21 -30.37
N SER A 82 -24.18 7.19 -29.73
CA SER A 82 -23.52 5.95 -29.34
C SER A 82 -24.20 5.32 -28.13
N ARG A 83 -24.13 3.99 -27.99
CA ARG A 83 -24.69 3.27 -26.84
C ARG A 83 -24.17 3.81 -25.50
N GLU A 84 -22.86 4.08 -25.43
CA GLU A 84 -22.20 4.62 -24.24
C GLU A 84 -22.60 6.08 -23.98
N GLY A 85 -22.60 6.93 -25.01
CA GLY A 85 -22.97 8.33 -24.87
C GLY A 85 -24.45 8.55 -24.55
N ALA A 86 -25.36 7.73 -25.10
CA ALA A 86 -26.78 7.76 -24.76
C ALA A 86 -27.02 7.37 -23.29
N ALA A 87 -26.33 6.32 -22.80
CA ALA A 87 -26.40 5.93 -21.39
C ALA A 87 -25.84 7.03 -20.47
N PHE A 88 -24.70 7.61 -20.86
CA PHE A 88 -24.05 8.70 -20.12
C PHE A 88 -24.92 9.96 -20.04
N ALA A 89 -25.53 10.37 -21.16
CA ALA A 89 -26.39 11.54 -21.25
C ALA A 89 -27.69 11.34 -20.47
N SER A 90 -28.35 10.18 -20.61
CA SER A 90 -29.57 9.82 -19.88
C SER A 90 -29.36 9.83 -18.36
N ALA A 91 -28.23 9.29 -17.88
CA ALA A 91 -27.87 9.26 -16.46
C ALA A 91 -27.71 10.67 -15.83
N ARG A 92 -27.52 11.70 -16.65
CA ARG A 92 -27.37 13.10 -16.22
C ARG A 92 -28.53 14.00 -16.63
N GLY A 93 -29.63 13.42 -17.10
CA GLY A 93 -30.79 14.19 -17.57
C GLY A 93 -30.48 15.08 -18.79
N ILE A 94 -29.44 14.73 -19.56
CA ILE A 94 -29.01 15.49 -20.72
C ILE A 94 -29.77 14.95 -21.94
N SER A 95 -30.71 15.75 -22.41
CA SER A 95 -31.55 15.44 -23.58
C SER A 95 -31.21 16.27 -24.82
N THR A 96 -30.28 17.23 -24.68
CA THR A 96 -29.91 18.17 -25.75
C THR A 96 -28.38 18.31 -25.85
N VAL A 97 -27.88 18.53 -27.06
CA VAL A 97 -26.46 18.75 -27.37
C VAL A 97 -26.29 20.06 -28.16
N PRO A 98 -25.13 20.75 -28.08
CA PRO A 98 -23.95 20.45 -27.28
C PRO A 98 -24.17 20.60 -25.77
N ALA A 99 -23.52 19.75 -24.99
CA ALA A 99 -23.46 19.86 -23.54
C ALA A 99 -22.03 19.61 -23.03
N VAL A 100 -21.56 20.45 -22.11
CA VAL A 100 -20.29 20.26 -21.39
C VAL A 100 -20.63 19.97 -19.95
N VAL A 101 -20.11 18.87 -19.43
CA VAL A 101 -20.43 18.34 -18.10
C VAL A 101 -19.14 18.22 -17.31
N PHE A 102 -19.12 18.74 -16.10
CA PHE A 102 -18.02 18.58 -15.16
C PHE A 102 -18.19 17.29 -14.35
N ASP A 103 -17.11 16.77 -13.81
CA ASP A 103 -17.07 15.58 -12.95
C ASP A 103 -17.97 15.65 -11.71
N ASP A 104 -18.25 16.84 -11.18
CA ASP A 104 -19.20 17.07 -10.09
C ASP A 104 -20.68 16.97 -10.50
N GLY A 105 -20.95 16.77 -11.80
CA GLY A 105 -22.29 16.68 -12.37
C GLY A 105 -22.86 18.02 -12.85
N SER A 106 -22.18 19.13 -12.60
CA SER A 106 -22.62 20.42 -13.13
C SER A 106 -22.46 20.45 -14.65
N ALA A 107 -23.41 21.08 -15.36
CA ALA A 107 -23.40 21.12 -16.81
C ALA A 107 -23.62 22.53 -17.36
N ILE A 108 -23.05 22.79 -18.52
CA ILE A 108 -23.31 23.94 -19.38
C ILE A 108 -24.11 23.42 -20.57
N LEU A 109 -25.41 23.74 -20.56
CA LEU A 109 -26.38 23.35 -21.57
C LEU A 109 -26.45 24.36 -22.72
N PHE A 110 -27.06 23.94 -23.82
CA PHE A 110 -27.14 24.63 -25.10
C PHE A 110 -27.40 26.16 -25.05
N GLU A 111 -28.24 26.63 -24.13
CA GLU A 111 -28.63 28.04 -24.03
C GLU A 111 -27.45 29.00 -23.82
N HIS A 112 -26.35 28.51 -23.23
CA HIS A 112 -25.16 29.31 -22.93
C HIS A 112 -24.17 29.40 -24.10
N TYR A 113 -24.34 28.62 -25.17
CA TYR A 113 -23.42 28.60 -26.32
C TYR A 113 -23.75 29.66 -27.38
N ARG A 114 -24.85 30.40 -27.21
CA ARG A 114 -25.27 31.44 -28.14
C ARG A 114 -24.41 32.71 -28.04
N ASP A 115 -23.74 32.92 -26.91
CA ASP A 115 -22.82 34.02 -26.65
C ASP A 115 -21.46 33.48 -26.14
N PRO A 116 -20.37 33.63 -26.93
CA PRO A 116 -19.03 33.20 -26.54
C PRO A 116 -18.53 33.74 -25.20
N GLU A 117 -18.89 34.99 -24.84
CA GLU A 117 -18.45 35.59 -23.57
C GLU A 117 -19.22 35.00 -22.39
N ALA A 118 -20.53 34.81 -22.55
CA ALA A 118 -21.36 34.14 -21.55
C ALA A 118 -20.92 32.69 -21.31
N PHE A 119 -20.54 31.96 -22.36
CA PHE A 119 -20.00 30.60 -22.23
C PHE A 119 -18.70 30.60 -21.41
N ARG A 120 -17.76 31.48 -21.72
CA ARG A 120 -16.47 31.59 -21.00
C ARG A 120 -16.68 31.95 -19.52
N ALA A 121 -17.59 32.87 -19.23
CA ALA A 121 -17.94 33.24 -17.86
C ALA A 121 -18.56 32.04 -17.10
N ALA A 122 -19.49 31.32 -17.72
CA ALA A 122 -20.10 30.12 -17.11
C ALA A 122 -19.09 28.98 -16.91
N PHE A 123 -18.19 28.77 -17.87
CA PHE A 123 -17.14 27.75 -17.79
C PHE A 123 -16.13 28.06 -16.69
N SER A 124 -15.62 29.28 -16.65
CA SER A 124 -14.67 29.72 -15.63
C SER A 124 -15.27 29.68 -14.23
N GLU A 125 -16.54 30.08 -14.07
CA GLU A 125 -17.20 30.05 -12.77
C GLU A 125 -17.41 28.61 -12.29
N LYS A 126 -17.92 27.71 -13.13
CA LYS A 126 -18.10 26.28 -12.76
C LYS A 126 -16.78 25.59 -12.45
N LEU A 127 -15.74 25.86 -13.25
CA LEU A 127 -14.41 25.33 -12.99
C LEU A 127 -13.84 25.86 -11.68
N ARG A 128 -14.01 27.16 -11.40
CA ARG A 128 -13.58 27.80 -10.16
C ARG A 128 -14.31 27.21 -8.95
N GLU A 129 -15.64 27.06 -9.03
CA GLU A 129 -16.44 26.41 -7.99
C GLU A 129 -15.96 24.99 -7.72
N ARG A 130 -15.73 24.20 -8.79
CA ARG A 130 -15.24 22.83 -8.69
C ARG A 130 -13.87 22.73 -8.04
N ILE A 131 -12.97 23.67 -8.31
CA ILE A 131 -11.63 23.72 -7.72
C ILE A 131 -11.68 24.17 -6.26
N LEU A 132 -12.47 25.19 -5.94
CA LEU A 132 -12.58 25.76 -4.58
C LEU A 132 -13.30 24.84 -3.60
N HIS A 133 -14.38 24.21 -4.05
CA HIS A 133 -15.23 23.37 -3.18
C HIS A 133 -14.83 21.90 -3.21
N GLY A 134 -13.96 21.49 -4.14
CA GLY A 134 -13.59 20.09 -4.32
C GLY A 134 -14.79 19.24 -4.76
N MET A 135 -14.57 17.93 -4.91
CA MET A 135 -15.69 17.01 -5.01
C MET A 135 -16.26 16.78 -3.60
N PRO A 136 -17.57 16.94 -3.37
CA PRO A 136 -18.16 16.73 -2.04
C PRO A 136 -18.14 15.25 -1.63
N LEU A 137 -17.90 14.34 -2.58
CA LEU A 137 -17.76 12.90 -2.40
C LEU A 137 -16.44 12.39 -2.96
N THR A 138 -15.72 11.59 -2.17
CA THR A 138 -14.63 10.75 -2.66
C THR A 138 -15.14 9.33 -2.84
N ILE A 139 -14.97 8.76 -4.04
CA ILE A 139 -15.36 7.40 -4.34
C ILE A 139 -14.10 6.58 -4.63
N VAL A 140 -14.00 5.40 -4.02
CA VAL A 140 -12.96 4.42 -4.34
C VAL A 140 -13.67 3.14 -4.75
N ARG A 141 -13.44 2.70 -5.98
CA ARG A 141 -14.05 1.50 -6.53
C ARG A 141 -12.99 0.56 -7.05
N ASN A 142 -13.05 -0.69 -6.62
CA ASN A 142 -12.16 -1.77 -7.02
C ASN A 142 -12.98 -3.01 -7.34
N ALA A 143 -12.57 -3.73 -8.38
CA ALA A 143 -13.21 -4.95 -8.83
C ALA A 143 -12.17 -6.07 -8.88
N THR A 144 -12.39 -7.13 -8.12
CA THR A 144 -11.45 -8.26 -8.01
C THR A 144 -12.12 -9.56 -8.44
N GLU A 145 -11.49 -10.31 -9.34
CA GLU A 145 -11.97 -11.65 -9.70
C GLU A 145 -11.72 -12.62 -8.54
N SER A 146 -12.75 -13.38 -8.19
CA SER A 146 -12.72 -14.43 -7.17
C SER A 146 -11.73 -15.51 -7.57
N GLU A 147 -10.85 -15.83 -6.63
CA GLU A 147 -9.87 -16.92 -6.75
C GLU A 147 -10.58 -18.26 -7.03
N SER A 148 -11.58 -18.61 -6.20
CA SER A 148 -12.26 -19.91 -6.24
C SER A 148 -13.11 -20.19 -7.47
N ARG A 149 -13.56 -19.15 -8.19
CA ARG A 149 -14.51 -19.27 -9.30
C ARG A 149 -14.23 -18.22 -10.36
N LYS A 150 -13.62 -18.66 -11.46
CA LYS A 150 -13.39 -17.85 -12.66
C LYS A 150 -14.72 -17.29 -13.19
N GLY A 151 -14.74 -16.00 -13.52
CA GLY A 151 -15.93 -15.26 -13.91
C GLY A 151 -16.70 -14.63 -12.76
N VAL A 152 -16.50 -15.06 -11.51
CA VAL A 152 -17.11 -14.41 -10.35
C VAL A 152 -16.22 -13.24 -9.92
N VAL A 153 -16.79 -12.04 -9.79
CA VAL A 153 -16.07 -10.82 -9.44
C VAL A 153 -16.74 -10.16 -8.23
N THR A 154 -15.95 -9.73 -7.27
CA THR A 154 -16.39 -8.89 -6.16
C THR A 154 -16.05 -7.44 -6.48
N VAL A 155 -17.07 -6.60 -6.46
CA VAL A 155 -16.95 -5.15 -6.66
C VAL A 155 -17.15 -4.48 -5.32
N ASN A 156 -16.11 -3.83 -4.84
CA ASN A 156 -16.12 -3.04 -3.62
C ASN A 156 -16.14 -1.55 -3.98
N THR A 157 -17.06 -0.81 -3.39
CA THR A 157 -17.22 0.64 -3.60
C THR A 157 -17.30 1.32 -2.25
N CYS A 158 -16.33 2.17 -1.95
CA CYS A 158 -16.32 3.02 -0.76
C CYS A 158 -16.64 4.45 -1.16
N ILE A 159 -17.62 5.05 -0.51
CA ILE A 159 -18.07 6.41 -0.78
C ILE A 159 -17.92 7.21 0.51
N THR A 160 -17.17 8.29 0.46
CA THR A 160 -16.86 9.12 1.62
C THR A 160 -17.35 10.53 1.40
N CYS A 161 -18.05 11.09 2.38
CA CYS A 161 -18.38 12.52 2.37
C CYS A 161 -17.11 13.31 2.71
N SER A 162 -16.53 13.94 1.69
CA SER A 162 -15.33 14.77 1.84
C SER A 162 -15.66 16.25 2.04
N GLY A 163 -16.92 16.64 1.83
CA GLY A 163 -17.39 18.00 2.11
C GLY A 163 -17.74 18.24 3.59
N ASP A 164 -17.93 19.52 3.92
CA ASP A 164 -18.19 20.00 5.29
C ASP A 164 -19.66 19.90 5.73
N ARG A 165 -20.54 19.35 4.88
CA ARG A 165 -21.98 19.25 5.12
C ARG A 165 -22.47 17.82 4.93
N PRO A 166 -23.53 17.40 5.64
CA PRO A 166 -24.13 16.10 5.41
C PRO A 166 -24.72 16.03 4.00
N LEU A 167 -24.54 14.90 3.32
CA LEU A 167 -25.05 14.65 1.98
C LEU A 167 -26.06 13.53 2.01
N LYS A 168 -27.20 13.71 1.34
CA LYS A 168 -28.07 12.58 0.99
C LYS A 168 -27.54 11.98 -0.30
N VAL A 169 -27.14 10.72 -0.28
CA VAL A 169 -26.49 10.05 -1.41
C VAL A 169 -27.35 8.87 -1.88
N GLU A 170 -27.49 8.75 -3.20
CA GLU A 170 -28.18 7.67 -3.91
C GLU A 170 -27.20 7.03 -4.89
N VAL A 171 -26.93 5.75 -4.68
CA VAL A 171 -25.89 5.01 -5.40
C VAL A 171 -26.51 3.90 -6.20
N ASN A 172 -26.10 3.78 -7.44
CA ASN A 172 -26.30 2.58 -8.25
C ASN A 172 -24.95 2.15 -8.81
N THR A 173 -24.45 1.02 -8.32
CA THR A 173 -23.11 0.54 -8.66
C THR A 173 -22.96 0.19 -10.14
N GLY A 174 -24.03 0.02 -10.92
CA GLY A 174 -23.95 -0.23 -12.35
C GLY A 174 -23.19 -1.52 -12.67
N LEU A 175 -23.91 -2.65 -12.73
CA LEU A 175 -23.36 -3.91 -13.20
C LEU A 175 -23.66 -4.12 -14.70
N PRO A 176 -22.79 -4.83 -15.46
CA PRO A 176 -23.02 -5.09 -16.88
C PRO A 176 -24.31 -5.89 -17.13
N GLU A 177 -24.98 -5.65 -18.26
CA GLU A 177 -26.14 -6.45 -18.68
C GLU A 177 -25.75 -7.94 -18.81
N GLY A 178 -26.62 -8.83 -18.29
CA GLY A 178 -26.37 -10.28 -18.30
C GLY A 178 -25.51 -10.79 -17.14
N THR A 179 -25.20 -9.95 -16.15
CA THR A 179 -24.57 -10.39 -14.89
C THR A 179 -25.59 -10.96 -13.91
N THR A 180 -25.17 -11.98 -13.16
CA THR A 180 -25.96 -12.54 -12.06
C THR A 180 -25.39 -12.07 -10.73
N LEU A 181 -26.18 -11.31 -9.97
CA LEU A 181 -25.82 -10.96 -8.60
C LEU A 181 -25.91 -12.22 -7.73
N ILE A 182 -24.79 -12.60 -7.14
CA ILE A 182 -24.69 -13.75 -6.24
C ILE A 182 -24.99 -13.30 -4.80
N ALA A 183 -24.41 -12.17 -4.38
CA ALA A 183 -24.58 -11.61 -3.03
C ALA A 183 -24.23 -10.12 -3.00
N GLY A 184 -24.77 -9.39 -2.02
CA GLY A 184 -24.38 -8.01 -1.72
C GLY A 184 -25.42 -6.96 -2.08
N THR A 185 -24.99 -5.70 -2.16
CA THR A 185 -25.87 -4.54 -2.32
C THR A 185 -25.43 -3.67 -3.49
N GLU A 186 -26.28 -3.59 -4.52
CA GLU A 186 -26.02 -2.78 -5.73
C GLU A 186 -26.53 -1.35 -5.61
N LYS A 187 -27.55 -1.14 -4.78
CA LYS A 187 -28.21 0.15 -4.59
C LYS A 187 -28.27 0.52 -3.14
N TRP A 188 -27.93 1.76 -2.85
CA TRP A 188 -28.01 2.29 -1.49
C TRP A 188 -28.44 3.74 -1.53
N THR A 189 -29.27 4.11 -0.57
CA THR A 189 -29.72 5.48 -0.34
C THR A 189 -29.60 5.79 1.14
N GLY A 190 -28.98 6.90 1.48
CA GLY A 190 -28.87 7.32 2.87
C GLY A 190 -28.17 8.66 3.04
N PHE A 191 -27.99 9.06 4.28
CA PHE A 191 -27.23 10.26 4.64
C PHE A 191 -25.81 9.87 5.04
N LEU A 192 -24.83 10.66 4.59
CA LEU A 192 -23.44 10.60 5.05
C LEU A 192 -23.09 11.90 5.76
N GLN A 193 -22.56 11.79 6.98
CA GLN A 193 -21.96 12.91 7.69
C GLN A 193 -20.57 13.24 7.13
N PRO A 194 -20.04 14.46 7.33
CA PRO A 194 -18.66 14.80 6.98
C PRO A 194 -17.65 13.81 7.56
N GLY A 195 -16.81 13.24 6.70
CA GLY A 195 -15.83 12.20 7.05
C GLY A 195 -16.39 10.79 7.23
N GLU A 196 -17.71 10.60 7.12
CA GLU A 196 -18.34 9.28 7.15
C GLU A 196 -18.19 8.57 5.80
N SER A 197 -17.86 7.29 5.86
CA SER A 197 -17.72 6.43 4.68
C SER A 197 -18.77 5.33 4.68
N ARG A 198 -19.33 5.05 3.51
CA ARG A 198 -20.21 3.90 3.26
C ARG A 198 -19.54 2.94 2.29
N GLN A 199 -19.42 1.70 2.72
CA GLN A 199 -18.91 0.61 1.90
C GLN A 199 -20.07 -0.21 1.35
N LEU A 200 -20.08 -0.42 0.04
CA LEU A 200 -20.96 -1.31 -0.69
C LEU A 200 -20.11 -2.41 -1.32
N SER A 201 -20.50 -3.66 -1.10
CA SER A 201 -19.86 -4.82 -1.70
C SER A 201 -20.91 -5.64 -2.43
N SER A 202 -20.62 -6.01 -3.67
CA SER A 202 -21.46 -6.87 -4.50
C SER A 202 -20.61 -7.91 -5.21
N THR A 203 -21.00 -9.18 -5.10
CA THR A 203 -20.39 -10.30 -5.81
C THR A 203 -21.29 -10.72 -6.94
N CYS A 204 -20.77 -10.68 -8.17
CA CYS A 204 -21.52 -10.97 -9.38
C CYS A 204 -20.75 -11.92 -10.31
N GLU A 205 -21.45 -12.74 -11.08
CA GLU A 205 -20.85 -13.50 -12.17
C GLU A 205 -20.87 -12.66 -13.45
N LEU A 206 -19.68 -12.37 -13.99
CA LEU A 206 -19.50 -11.62 -15.23
C LEU A 206 -19.63 -12.53 -16.44
N ALA A 207 -20.18 -11.97 -17.53
CA ALA A 207 -20.18 -12.64 -18.82
C ALA A 207 -18.74 -13.00 -19.27
N PRO A 208 -18.53 -14.15 -19.92
CA PRO A 208 -17.20 -14.57 -20.37
C PRO A 208 -16.53 -13.50 -21.25
N GLY A 209 -15.29 -13.14 -20.90
CA GLY A 209 -14.52 -12.14 -21.65
C GLY A 209 -14.65 -10.70 -21.15
N THR A 210 -15.53 -10.42 -20.18
CA THR A 210 -15.62 -9.10 -19.52
C THR A 210 -14.33 -8.78 -18.78
N ARG A 211 -13.79 -7.58 -19.00
CA ARG A 211 -12.53 -7.10 -18.38
C ARG A 211 -12.71 -5.82 -17.56
N THR A 212 -13.79 -5.09 -17.77
CA THR A 212 -14.11 -3.86 -17.05
C THR A 212 -15.53 -3.93 -16.50
N ILE A 213 -15.75 -3.28 -15.37
CA ILE A 213 -17.08 -3.00 -14.83
C ILE A 213 -17.49 -1.62 -15.34
N PRO A 214 -18.71 -1.44 -15.88
CA PRO A 214 -19.14 -0.19 -16.48
C PRO A 214 -19.13 0.96 -15.48
N PRO A 215 -19.12 2.21 -15.98
CA PRO A 215 -19.25 3.40 -15.16
C PRO A 215 -20.46 3.32 -14.23
N MET A 216 -20.32 3.80 -13.00
CA MET A 216 -21.42 3.84 -12.02
C MET A 216 -21.94 5.26 -11.83
N THR A 217 -23.22 5.39 -11.49
CA THR A 217 -23.83 6.70 -11.23
C THR A 217 -24.07 6.89 -9.74
N VAL A 218 -23.64 8.03 -9.22
CA VAL A 218 -23.88 8.46 -7.84
C VAL A 218 -24.61 9.79 -7.88
N ALA A 219 -25.84 9.81 -7.38
CA ALA A 219 -26.57 11.03 -7.14
C ALA A 219 -26.38 11.49 -5.70
N TYR A 220 -26.32 12.80 -5.49
CA TYR A 220 -26.24 13.38 -4.15
C TYR A 220 -27.01 14.70 -4.08
N ASP A 221 -27.50 15.02 -2.89
CA ASP A 221 -28.15 16.29 -2.57
C ASP A 221 -27.35 16.97 -1.45
N ASP A 222 -26.82 18.15 -1.78
CA ASP A 222 -26.04 19.02 -0.91
C ASP A 222 -26.87 20.17 -0.32
N GLY A 223 -28.20 20.14 -0.51
CA GLY A 223 -29.14 21.17 -0.13
C GLY A 223 -29.37 22.25 -1.20
N THR A 224 -28.65 22.20 -2.33
CA THR A 224 -28.87 23.07 -3.50
C THR A 224 -29.68 22.39 -4.61
N GLY A 225 -30.01 21.11 -4.43
CA GLY A 225 -30.71 20.29 -5.40
C GLY A 225 -29.95 18.99 -5.68
N MET A 226 -30.62 18.05 -6.34
CA MET A 226 -30.06 16.75 -6.65
C MET A 226 -29.08 16.85 -7.83
N ARG A 227 -27.84 16.42 -7.62
CA ARG A 227 -26.77 16.36 -8.62
C ARG A 227 -26.42 14.90 -8.90
N SER A 228 -25.93 14.58 -10.10
CA SER A 228 -25.43 13.24 -10.43
C SER A 228 -24.03 13.25 -11.01
N MET A 229 -23.19 12.40 -10.43
CA MET A 229 -21.84 12.10 -10.85
C MET A 229 -21.83 10.73 -11.55
N VAL A 230 -21.01 10.57 -12.59
CA VAL A 230 -20.65 9.25 -13.11
C VAL A 230 -19.20 8.99 -12.81
N TRP A 231 -18.96 7.89 -12.12
CA TRP A 231 -17.63 7.37 -11.83
C TRP A 231 -17.17 6.49 -13.00
N PRO A 232 -15.90 6.58 -13.43
CA PRO A 232 -15.40 5.87 -14.60
C PRO A 232 -15.50 4.34 -14.47
N GLU A 233 -15.32 3.66 -15.60
CA GLU A 233 -15.22 2.20 -15.63
C GLU A 233 -14.07 1.70 -14.75
N THR A 234 -14.25 0.51 -14.17
CA THR A 234 -13.27 -0.08 -13.26
C THR A 234 -12.70 -1.34 -13.89
N THR A 235 -11.39 -1.39 -14.08
CA THR A 235 -10.71 -2.61 -14.55
C THR A 235 -10.84 -3.72 -13.51
N VAL A 236 -11.22 -4.91 -13.96
CA VAL A 236 -11.25 -6.10 -13.11
C VAL A 236 -9.82 -6.58 -12.89
N ILE A 237 -9.34 -6.42 -11.65
CA ILE A 237 -8.05 -6.93 -11.22
C ILE A 237 -8.21 -8.43 -10.99
N ARG A 238 -7.52 -9.23 -11.79
CA ARG A 238 -7.44 -10.68 -11.58
C ARG A 238 -6.25 -10.92 -10.68
N LEU A 239 -6.52 -10.94 -9.38
CA LEU A 239 -5.55 -11.42 -8.41
C LEU A 239 -5.31 -12.89 -8.77
N GLN A 240 -4.13 -13.16 -9.32
CA GLN A 240 -3.68 -14.52 -9.53
C GLN A 240 -3.60 -15.14 -8.13
N GLU A 241 -4.37 -16.21 -7.89
CA GLU A 241 -4.48 -16.83 -6.56
C GLU A 241 -3.10 -16.87 -5.91
N LEU A 242 -2.95 -16.22 -4.76
CA LEU A 242 -1.72 -16.40 -4.00
C LEU A 242 -1.81 -17.79 -3.37
N SER A 243 -1.56 -18.82 -4.17
CA SER A 243 -1.63 -20.21 -3.73
C SER A 243 -0.78 -20.37 -2.47
N ALA A 244 -1.18 -21.27 -1.57
CA ALA A 244 -0.39 -21.62 -0.40
C ALA A 244 1.09 -21.88 -0.76
N THR A 245 1.34 -22.52 -1.90
CA THR A 245 2.68 -22.75 -2.45
C THR A 245 3.38 -21.43 -2.81
N ALA A 246 2.71 -20.52 -3.50
CA ALA A 246 3.26 -19.21 -3.85
C ALA A 246 3.57 -18.38 -2.60
N ALA A 247 2.68 -18.34 -1.62
CA ALA A 247 2.91 -17.66 -0.34
C ALA A 247 4.11 -18.25 0.42
N TYR A 248 4.23 -19.58 0.45
CA TYR A 248 5.37 -20.26 1.07
C TYR A 248 6.69 -19.94 0.35
N ILE A 249 6.70 -19.98 -0.99
CA ILE A 249 7.89 -19.65 -1.79
C ILE A 249 8.27 -18.18 -1.61
N ALA A 250 7.29 -17.27 -1.62
CA ALA A 250 7.51 -15.85 -1.40
C ALA A 250 8.09 -15.61 0.01
N GLY A 251 7.56 -16.29 1.03
CA GLY A 251 8.13 -16.29 2.37
C GLY A 251 9.54 -16.84 2.42
N LEU A 252 9.82 -17.94 1.70
CA LEU A 252 11.15 -18.54 1.61
C LEU A 252 12.17 -17.57 1.00
N ILE A 253 11.81 -16.93 -0.11
CA ILE A 253 12.63 -15.93 -0.79
C ILE A 253 12.86 -14.73 0.14
N ALA A 254 11.81 -14.19 0.76
CA ALA A 254 11.91 -13.10 1.73
C ALA A 254 12.75 -13.51 2.97
N GLY A 255 12.72 -14.79 3.32
CA GLY A 255 13.50 -15.38 4.41
C GLY A 255 15.00 -15.38 4.15
N ILE A 256 15.41 -15.53 2.89
CA ILE A 256 16.79 -15.48 2.39
C ILE A 256 17.13 -14.03 2.08
N ASN A 257 17.33 -13.25 3.14
CA ASN A 257 17.71 -11.86 3.04
C ASN A 257 19.03 -11.59 3.79
N PRO A 258 19.66 -10.42 3.60
CA PRO A 258 20.94 -10.13 4.22
C PRO A 258 20.88 -10.08 5.76
N CYS A 259 19.71 -9.84 6.35
CA CYS A 259 19.52 -9.94 7.81
C CYS A 259 19.68 -11.37 8.34
N LEU A 260 19.54 -12.39 7.49
CA LEU A 260 19.82 -13.78 7.83
C LEU A 260 21.27 -13.97 8.32
N LEU A 261 22.21 -13.14 7.89
CA LEU A 261 23.62 -13.23 8.28
C LEU A 261 23.85 -12.98 9.78
N ALA A 262 23.03 -12.12 10.39
CA ALA A 262 23.08 -11.86 11.82
C ALA A 262 22.55 -13.08 12.61
N ILE A 263 21.54 -13.75 12.07
CA ILE A 263 21.00 -15.00 12.61
C ILE A 263 22.04 -16.13 12.47
N MET A 264 22.73 -16.24 11.32
CA MET A 264 23.82 -17.20 11.13
C MET A 264 24.94 -17.00 12.17
N ALA A 265 25.28 -15.74 12.48
CA ALA A 265 26.29 -15.44 13.48
C ALA A 265 25.86 -15.92 14.88
N PHE A 266 24.60 -15.65 15.25
CA PHE A 266 24.05 -16.11 16.52
C PHE A 266 24.05 -17.63 16.62
N ILE A 267 23.46 -18.33 15.64
CA ILE A 267 23.40 -19.81 15.61
C ILE A 267 24.80 -20.41 15.60
N GLY A 268 25.74 -19.83 14.86
CA GLY A 268 27.14 -20.27 14.87
C GLY A 268 27.79 -20.16 16.24
N THR A 269 27.58 -19.05 16.95
CA THR A 269 28.15 -18.86 18.31
C THR A 269 27.49 -19.75 19.37
N THR A 270 26.17 -19.97 19.30
CA THR A 270 25.45 -20.81 20.26
C THR A 270 25.77 -22.29 20.03
N ALA A 271 25.85 -22.72 18.78
CA ALA A 271 26.27 -24.09 18.44
C ALA A 271 27.68 -24.44 18.92
N ILE A 272 28.60 -23.46 18.97
CA ILE A 272 29.95 -23.63 19.53
C ILE A 272 29.92 -23.69 21.07
N SER A 273 28.99 -22.99 21.70
CA SER A 273 28.91 -22.92 23.17
C SER A 273 28.29 -24.17 23.80
N ASP A 274 27.46 -24.91 23.04
CA ASP A 274 26.74 -26.12 23.49
C ASP A 274 27.31 -27.43 22.92
N THR A 275 28.60 -27.45 22.58
CA THR A 275 29.28 -28.61 21.98
C THR A 275 29.02 -29.89 22.78
N GLY A 276 28.33 -30.86 22.15
CA GLY A 276 28.06 -32.19 22.70
C GLY A 276 26.57 -32.56 22.79
N HIS A 277 25.65 -31.58 22.82
CA HIS A 277 24.22 -31.83 23.03
C HIS A 277 23.39 -31.41 21.80
N ARG A 278 23.46 -32.19 20.70
CA ARG A 278 22.72 -31.90 19.45
C ARG A 278 21.23 -31.61 19.68
N LYS A 279 20.59 -32.35 20.59
CA LYS A 279 19.18 -32.13 20.97
C LYS A 279 18.94 -30.76 21.60
N ALA A 280 19.84 -30.29 22.47
CA ALA A 280 19.70 -28.99 23.12
C ALA A 280 19.83 -27.83 22.11
N VAL A 281 20.72 -27.97 21.13
CA VAL A 281 20.89 -26.98 20.05
C VAL A 281 19.63 -26.89 19.18
N ILE A 282 19.08 -28.03 18.74
CA ILE A 282 17.84 -28.07 17.93
C ILE A 282 16.66 -27.44 18.69
N VAL A 283 16.47 -27.79 19.96
CA VAL A 283 15.38 -27.24 20.78
C VAL A 283 15.48 -25.72 20.92
N ARG A 284 16.69 -25.18 21.07
CA ARG A 284 16.92 -23.72 21.13
C ARG A 284 16.66 -23.03 19.79
N ILE A 285 17.04 -23.67 18.67
CA ILE A 285 16.72 -23.16 17.33
C ILE A 285 15.21 -23.15 17.09
N ILE A 286 14.50 -24.21 17.48
CA ILE A 286 13.03 -24.26 17.37
C ILE A 286 12.41 -23.16 18.23
N ALA A 287 12.86 -22.95 19.46
CA ALA A 287 12.39 -21.87 20.32
C ALA A 287 12.64 -20.48 19.68
N PHE A 288 13.82 -20.26 19.10
CA PHE A 288 14.16 -19.04 18.37
C PHE A 288 13.24 -18.80 17.17
N CYS A 289 12.99 -19.84 16.39
CA CYS A 289 12.04 -19.81 15.27
C CYS A 289 10.60 -19.54 15.72
N GLY A 290 10.18 -20.14 16.84
CA GLY A 290 8.89 -19.87 17.47
C GLY A 290 8.74 -18.41 17.90
N GLY A 291 9.81 -17.80 18.43
CA GLY A 291 9.83 -16.38 18.78
C GLY A 291 9.64 -15.46 17.57
N MET A 292 10.32 -15.74 16.46
CA MET A 292 10.12 -15.00 15.21
C MET A 292 8.69 -15.16 14.69
N LEU A 293 8.17 -16.39 14.66
CA LEU A 293 6.83 -16.69 14.18
C LEU A 293 5.76 -15.96 15.02
N ALA A 294 5.90 -15.97 16.35
CA ALA A 294 4.98 -15.31 17.26
C ALA A 294 4.92 -13.79 17.04
N VAL A 295 6.09 -13.14 16.90
CA VAL A 295 6.16 -11.71 16.61
C VAL A 295 5.55 -11.39 15.25
N TYR A 296 5.85 -12.18 14.21
CA TYR A 296 5.25 -11.94 12.89
C TYR A 296 3.75 -12.11 12.91
N LEU A 297 3.21 -13.14 13.56
CA LEU A 297 1.76 -13.32 13.68
C LEU A 297 1.10 -12.17 14.44
N LEU A 298 1.70 -11.74 15.57
CA LEU A 298 1.19 -10.64 16.38
C LEU A 298 1.17 -9.31 15.60
N ILE A 299 2.23 -9.04 14.82
CA ILE A 299 2.29 -7.86 13.95
C ILE A 299 1.24 -7.96 12.85
N GLY A 300 1.07 -9.11 12.20
CA GLY A 300 0.08 -9.27 11.13
C GLY A 300 -1.34 -9.05 11.58
N VAL A 301 -1.74 -9.71 12.67
CA VAL A 301 -3.07 -9.52 13.25
C VAL A 301 -3.26 -8.07 13.69
N GLY A 302 -2.24 -7.46 14.33
CA GLY A 302 -2.28 -6.06 14.74
C GLY A 302 -2.38 -5.07 13.59
N LEU A 303 -1.72 -5.34 12.45
CA LEU A 303 -1.82 -4.49 11.26
C LEU A 303 -3.20 -4.58 10.61
N ILE A 304 -3.82 -5.78 10.53
CA ILE A 304 -5.18 -5.94 10.00
C ILE A 304 -6.16 -5.05 10.78
N GLU A 305 -6.16 -5.17 12.11
CA GLU A 305 -7.04 -4.36 12.97
C GLU A 305 -6.77 -2.85 12.87
N LEU A 306 -5.51 -2.47 12.67
CA LEU A 306 -5.11 -1.07 12.58
C LEU A 306 -5.52 -0.43 11.24
N ILE A 307 -5.33 -1.16 10.14
CA ILE A 307 -5.66 -0.70 8.78
C ILE A 307 -7.19 -0.57 8.63
N GLU A 308 -7.97 -1.51 9.17
CA GLU A 308 -9.44 -1.44 9.14
C GLU A 308 -10.00 -0.20 9.86
N ARG A 309 -9.33 0.28 10.91
CA ARG A 309 -9.82 1.42 11.71
C ARG A 309 -9.42 2.78 11.14
N VAL A 310 -8.30 2.87 10.42
CA VAL A 310 -7.77 4.16 9.95
C VAL A 310 -7.18 3.99 8.54
N PRO A 311 -7.96 4.24 7.48
CA PRO A 311 -7.49 4.08 6.10
C PRO A 311 -6.31 5.00 5.73
N ALA A 312 -6.12 6.12 6.45
CA ALA A 312 -4.98 7.02 6.26
C ALA A 312 -3.63 6.49 6.82
N ILE A 313 -3.63 5.38 7.58
CA ILE A 313 -2.40 4.81 8.14
C ILE A 313 -1.51 4.18 7.07
N ASP A 314 -2.07 3.71 5.96
CA ASP A 314 -1.32 3.03 4.91
C ASP A 314 -0.18 3.90 4.35
N ILE A 315 -0.48 5.17 4.04
CA ILE A 315 0.49 6.14 3.52
C ILE A 315 1.61 6.39 4.55
N VAL A 316 1.25 6.52 5.83
CA VAL A 316 2.19 6.77 6.92
C VAL A 316 3.10 5.56 7.15
N LEU A 317 2.52 4.36 7.10
CA LEU A 317 3.24 3.10 7.28
C LEU A 317 4.23 2.87 6.13
N HIS A 318 3.81 3.08 4.89
CA HIS A 318 4.68 3.02 3.71
C HIS A 318 5.84 4.01 3.81
N ALA A 319 5.56 5.28 4.14
CA ALA A 319 6.59 6.30 4.33
C ALA A 319 7.60 5.92 5.42
N LEU A 320 7.11 5.37 6.54
CA LEU A 320 7.95 4.94 7.66
C LEU A 320 8.84 3.74 7.30
N ILE A 321 8.32 2.76 6.54
CA ILE A 321 9.09 1.61 6.04
C ILE A 321 10.18 2.08 5.08
N ILE A 322 9.87 2.95 4.12
CA ILE A 322 10.84 3.52 3.17
C ILE A 322 11.96 4.23 3.92
N LEU A 323 11.60 5.11 4.86
CA LEU A 323 12.57 5.86 5.67
C LEU A 323 13.48 4.91 6.47
N LEU A 324 12.91 3.90 7.10
CA LEU A 324 13.65 2.89 7.86
C LEU A 324 14.62 2.11 6.96
N LEU A 325 14.20 1.69 5.77
CA LEU A 325 15.04 0.97 4.81
C LEU A 325 16.21 1.85 4.32
N ILE A 326 15.97 3.13 4.05
CA ILE A 326 17.02 4.10 3.68
C ILE A 326 18.04 4.25 4.81
N CYS A 327 17.56 4.44 6.05
CA CYS A 327 18.43 4.57 7.22
C CYS A 327 19.27 3.30 7.44
N LEU A 328 18.68 2.11 7.34
CA LEU A 328 19.38 0.82 7.49
C LEU A 328 20.37 0.56 6.35
N SER A 329 20.03 0.97 5.12
CA SER A 329 20.92 0.92 3.96
C SER A 329 22.17 1.79 4.20
N ALA A 330 21.96 3.07 4.54
CA ALA A 330 23.05 4.00 4.83
C ALA A 330 23.92 3.52 6.00
N TRP A 331 23.31 3.00 7.06
CA TRP A 331 24.02 2.41 8.19
C TRP A 331 24.89 1.22 7.77
N SER A 332 24.38 0.33 6.91
CA SER A 332 25.13 -0.84 6.43
C SER A 332 26.35 -0.44 5.60
N PHE A 333 26.23 0.59 4.75
CA PHE A 333 27.38 1.14 4.01
C PHE A 333 28.38 1.81 4.93
N PHE A 334 27.92 2.58 5.91
CA PHE A 334 28.78 3.21 6.92
C PHE A 334 29.55 2.16 7.74
N ASP A 335 28.88 1.11 8.20
CA ASP A 335 29.49 0.01 8.94
C ASP A 335 30.49 -0.76 8.06
N ALA A 336 30.21 -0.97 6.78
CA ALA A 336 31.17 -1.56 5.83
C ALA A 336 32.44 -0.69 5.69
N TRP A 337 32.29 0.63 5.61
CA TRP A 337 33.40 1.57 5.51
C TRP A 337 34.23 1.62 6.80
N GLN A 338 33.58 1.66 7.96
CA GLN A 338 34.27 1.64 9.26
C GLN A 338 35.04 0.33 9.48
N THR A 339 34.44 -0.79 9.07
CA THR A 339 35.05 -2.12 9.07
C THR A 339 36.30 -2.18 8.16
N ARG A 340 36.26 -1.55 6.98
CA ARG A 340 37.42 -1.42 6.08
C ARG A 340 38.58 -0.64 6.73
N ARG A 341 38.27 0.33 7.60
CA ARG A 341 39.27 1.13 8.35
C ARG A 341 39.81 0.43 9.60
N GLY A 342 39.54 -0.86 9.79
CA GLY A 342 40.01 -1.64 10.94
C GLY A 342 39.30 -1.31 12.26
N LYS A 343 38.28 -0.44 12.24
CA LYS A 343 37.44 -0.15 13.41
C LYS A 343 36.25 -1.11 13.36
N ASP A 344 36.40 -2.26 14.00
CA ASP A 344 35.27 -3.19 14.11
C ASP A 344 34.23 -2.66 15.10
N SER A 345 32.97 -2.74 14.69
CA SER A 345 31.82 -2.51 15.55
C SER A 345 31.86 -3.48 16.74
N THR A 346 32.32 -2.98 17.88
CA THR A 346 32.27 -3.65 19.19
C THR A 346 30.84 -3.77 19.72
N ALA A 347 29.87 -3.06 19.12
CA ALA A 347 28.49 -3.02 19.57
C ALA A 347 27.81 -4.39 19.54
N PHE A 348 27.93 -5.15 18.43
CA PHE A 348 27.30 -6.47 18.34
C PHE A 348 27.93 -7.49 19.30
N ARG A 349 29.27 -7.46 19.47
CA ARG A 349 29.98 -8.28 20.44
C ARG A 349 29.59 -7.94 21.87
N SER A 350 29.53 -6.65 22.21
CA SER A 350 29.14 -6.18 23.55
C SER A 350 27.70 -6.54 23.89
N VAL A 351 26.78 -6.50 22.91
CA VAL A 351 25.40 -6.98 23.07
C VAL A 351 25.36 -8.48 23.31
N LEU A 352 26.07 -9.28 22.51
CA LEU A 352 26.21 -10.73 22.71
C LEU A 352 26.79 -11.07 24.09
N ASP A 353 27.81 -10.36 24.53
CA ASP A 353 28.46 -10.60 25.83
C ASP A 353 27.57 -10.20 27.02
N ARG A 354 26.71 -9.17 26.87
CA ARG A 354 25.68 -8.83 27.87
C ARG A 354 24.53 -9.83 27.93
N ILE A 355 24.21 -10.49 26.82
CA ILE A 355 23.11 -11.45 26.73
C ILE A 355 23.54 -12.85 27.18
N LYS A 356 24.82 -13.20 27.10
CA LYS A 356 25.39 -14.47 27.59
C LYS A 356 24.89 -14.91 28.98
N PRO A 357 24.94 -14.09 30.05
CA PRO A 357 24.48 -14.52 31.37
C PRO A 357 22.96 -14.82 31.41
N LEU A 358 22.17 -14.09 30.63
CA LEU A 358 20.72 -14.33 30.51
C LEU A 358 20.43 -15.62 29.74
N TYR A 359 21.23 -15.89 28.70
CA TYR A 359 21.14 -17.09 27.88
C TYR A 359 21.53 -18.36 28.66
N VAL A 360 22.57 -18.30 29.48
CA VAL A 360 22.98 -19.42 30.34
C VAL A 360 21.92 -19.75 31.40
N ARG A 361 21.19 -18.73 31.91
CA ARG A 361 20.19 -18.89 32.98
C ARG A 361 18.80 -19.32 32.48
N PHE A 362 18.37 -18.86 31.30
CA PHE A 362 17.00 -19.05 30.79
C PHE A 362 16.95 -19.68 29.38
N GLY A 363 17.92 -20.54 29.02
CA GLY A 363 18.23 -21.01 27.67
C GLY A 363 17.09 -21.12 26.64
N LEU A 364 15.93 -21.70 26.98
CA LEU A 364 14.78 -21.79 26.06
C LEU A 364 14.04 -20.46 25.88
N ALA A 365 13.62 -19.83 27.00
CA ALA A 365 12.89 -18.56 26.99
C ALA A 365 13.75 -17.42 26.43
N ALA A 366 15.05 -17.43 26.75
CA ALA A 366 16.02 -16.51 26.15
C ALA A 366 16.12 -16.70 24.63
N SER A 367 16.17 -17.95 24.15
CA SER A 367 16.19 -18.22 22.69
C SER A 367 14.93 -17.72 22.00
N PHE A 368 13.75 -17.92 22.62
CA PHE A 368 12.48 -17.41 22.10
C PHE A 368 12.44 -15.88 22.06
N ALA A 369 12.79 -15.20 23.15
CA ALA A 369 12.82 -13.73 23.21
C ALA A 369 13.83 -13.13 22.22
N ILE A 370 15.01 -13.72 22.11
CA ILE A 370 16.02 -13.31 21.12
C ILE A 370 15.47 -13.53 19.70
N GLY A 371 14.82 -14.67 19.45
CA GLY A 371 14.12 -14.94 18.19
C GLY A 371 13.12 -13.84 17.83
N GLY A 372 12.25 -13.45 18.76
CA GLY A 372 11.32 -12.35 18.57
C GLY A 372 11.99 -11.02 18.24
N ALA A 373 13.07 -10.66 18.96
CA ALA A 373 13.83 -9.44 18.70
C ALA A 373 14.48 -9.45 17.31
N PHE A 374 15.04 -10.58 16.87
CA PHE A 374 15.56 -10.74 15.51
C PHE A 374 14.45 -10.70 14.46
N GLY A 375 13.26 -11.20 14.78
CA GLY A 375 12.05 -11.05 13.97
C GLY A 375 11.73 -9.57 13.71
N LEU A 376 11.67 -8.75 14.77
CA LEU A 376 11.44 -7.30 14.65
C LEU A 376 12.49 -6.62 13.76
N ILE A 377 13.76 -6.98 13.92
CA ILE A 377 14.86 -6.41 13.11
C ILE A 377 14.73 -6.84 11.64
N LYS A 378 14.25 -8.06 11.36
CA LYS A 378 14.09 -8.61 10.01
C LYS A 378 12.81 -8.13 9.32
N MET A 379 11.82 -7.66 10.08
CA MET A 379 10.49 -7.27 9.58
C MET A 379 10.56 -6.31 8.37
N PRO A 380 11.35 -5.22 8.35
CA PRO A 380 11.37 -4.31 7.19
C PRO A 380 11.80 -4.97 5.88
N CYS A 381 12.64 -6.01 5.94
CA CYS A 381 13.14 -6.74 4.77
C CYS A 381 12.16 -7.80 4.25
N VAL A 382 11.14 -8.11 5.04
CA VAL A 382 10.10 -9.11 4.76
C VAL A 382 8.75 -8.40 4.55
N GLY A 383 8.63 -7.18 5.07
CA GLY A 383 7.41 -6.41 5.25
C GLY A 383 6.67 -6.06 3.97
N GLY A 384 7.35 -5.85 2.84
CA GLY A 384 6.66 -5.50 1.59
C GLY A 384 5.72 -6.59 1.10
N ILE A 385 6.26 -7.81 0.94
CA ILE A 385 5.42 -8.96 0.57
C ILE A 385 4.40 -9.25 1.67
N TYR A 386 4.78 -9.02 2.93
CA TYR A 386 3.89 -9.19 4.07
C TYR A 386 2.67 -8.25 4.00
N VAL A 387 2.88 -6.96 3.71
CA VAL A 387 1.82 -5.96 3.56
C VAL A 387 0.97 -6.25 2.32
N ALA A 388 1.56 -6.69 1.21
CA ALA A 388 0.80 -7.12 0.03
C ALA A 388 -0.17 -8.27 0.35
N ILE A 389 0.29 -9.28 1.12
CA ILE A 389 -0.57 -10.37 1.59
C ILE A 389 -1.67 -9.86 2.52
N LEU A 390 -1.37 -8.89 3.39
CA LEU A 390 -2.40 -8.27 4.23
C LEU A 390 -3.46 -7.53 3.40
N GLY A 391 -3.04 -6.82 2.35
CA GLY A 391 -3.94 -6.15 1.41
C GLY A 391 -4.92 -7.12 0.78
N THR A 392 -4.46 -8.27 0.27
CA THR A 392 -5.34 -9.28 -0.32
C THR A 392 -6.33 -9.87 0.70
N ILE A 393 -5.90 -10.01 1.97
CA ILE A 393 -6.78 -10.50 3.05
C ILE A 393 -7.88 -9.48 3.37
N LEU A 394 -7.52 -8.19 3.47
CA LEU A 394 -8.47 -7.11 3.71
C LEU A 394 -9.50 -6.98 2.58
N GLU A 395 -9.06 -7.11 1.32
CA GLU A 395 -9.95 -7.08 0.15
C GLU A 395 -10.95 -8.24 0.11
N SER A 396 -10.56 -9.41 0.62
CA SER A 396 -11.42 -10.60 0.69
C SER A 396 -12.57 -10.47 1.69
N GLY A 397 -12.50 -9.50 2.60
CA GLY A 397 -13.51 -9.27 3.65
C GLY A 397 -13.65 -10.41 4.68
N ASN A 398 -12.80 -11.42 4.63
CA ASN A 398 -12.84 -12.57 5.52
C ASN A 398 -11.47 -12.83 6.17
N ALA A 399 -11.18 -12.13 7.27
CA ALA A 399 -9.93 -12.25 8.02
C ALA A 399 -9.62 -13.71 8.44
N ALA A 400 -10.64 -14.54 8.66
CA ALA A 400 -10.46 -15.94 9.03
C ALA A 400 -9.85 -16.80 7.89
N GLN A 401 -10.10 -16.44 6.63
CA GLN A 401 -9.49 -17.11 5.46
C GLN A 401 -8.06 -16.64 5.20
N GLY A 402 -7.69 -15.43 5.66
CA GLY A 402 -6.35 -14.88 5.50
C GLY A 402 -5.29 -15.36 6.48
N ILE A 403 -5.70 -15.68 7.72
CA ILE A 403 -4.77 -16.15 8.78
C ILE A 403 -3.97 -17.40 8.36
N PRO A 404 -4.56 -18.44 7.75
CA PRO A 404 -3.81 -19.59 7.25
C PRO A 404 -2.72 -19.22 6.23
N LEU A 405 -3.02 -18.30 5.30
CA LEU A 405 -2.07 -17.86 4.28
C LEU A 405 -0.88 -17.13 4.90
N LEU A 406 -1.16 -16.28 5.90
CA LEU A 406 -0.15 -15.54 6.65
C LEU A 406 0.74 -16.47 7.50
N ILE A 407 0.18 -17.55 8.06
CA ILE A 407 0.94 -18.62 8.71
C ILE A 407 1.87 -19.31 7.69
N ILE A 408 1.35 -19.69 6.52
CA ILE A 408 2.13 -20.37 5.47
C ILE A 408 3.30 -19.50 4.99
N TYR A 409 3.05 -18.21 4.76
CA TYR A 409 4.10 -17.24 4.45
C TYR A 409 5.17 -17.19 5.55
N ASN A 410 4.76 -17.05 6.81
CA ASN A 410 5.68 -16.97 7.94
C ASN A 410 6.50 -18.25 8.14
N LEU A 411 5.91 -19.42 7.86
CA LEU A 411 6.65 -20.68 7.82
C LEU A 411 7.76 -20.62 6.77
N GLY A 412 7.45 -20.14 5.56
CA GLY A 412 8.45 -19.91 4.51
C GLY A 412 9.60 -19.00 4.99
N VAL A 413 9.30 -17.90 5.67
CA VAL A 413 10.31 -16.94 6.19
C VAL A 413 11.26 -17.56 7.21
N VAL A 414 10.77 -18.52 8.00
CA VAL A 414 11.50 -19.19 9.08
C VAL A 414 12.28 -20.42 8.58
N THR A 415 11.86 -21.04 7.48
CA THR A 415 12.50 -22.23 6.90
C THR A 415 14.01 -22.09 6.68
N PRO A 416 14.58 -21.00 6.12
CA PRO A 416 16.03 -20.88 5.92
C PRO A 416 16.82 -20.93 7.23
N VAL A 417 16.22 -20.43 8.33
CA VAL A 417 16.84 -20.44 9.66
C VAL A 417 16.82 -21.85 10.25
N LEU A 418 15.68 -22.54 10.14
CA LEU A 418 15.55 -23.94 10.55
C LEU A 418 16.54 -24.83 9.78
N LEU A 419 16.62 -24.67 8.46
CA LEU A 419 17.53 -25.43 7.60
C LEU A 419 18.99 -25.20 7.97
N LEU A 420 19.40 -23.96 8.21
CA LEU A 420 20.76 -23.68 8.66
C LEU A 420 21.07 -24.34 10.01
N GLY A 421 20.11 -24.26 10.94
CA GLY A 421 20.21 -24.89 12.24
C GLY A 421 20.38 -26.41 12.17
N THR A 422 19.58 -27.08 11.34
CA THR A 422 19.68 -28.53 11.14
C THR A 422 21.00 -28.93 10.49
N LEU A 423 21.46 -28.19 9.46
CA LEU A 423 22.76 -28.44 8.81
C LEU A 423 23.93 -28.37 9.80
N ILE A 424 23.92 -27.41 10.72
CA ILE A 424 24.94 -27.29 11.77
C ILE A 424 24.93 -28.51 12.69
N THR A 425 23.75 -29.00 13.07
CA THR A 425 23.62 -30.19 13.93
C THR A 425 23.92 -31.50 13.20
N ALA A 426 23.77 -31.52 11.88
CA ALA A 426 24.06 -32.66 11.01
C ALA A 426 25.58 -32.83 10.73
N GLY A 427 26.40 -31.83 11.03
CA GLY A 427 27.86 -31.92 10.89
C GLY A 427 28.52 -30.74 10.19
N LEU A 428 27.76 -29.74 9.73
CA LEU A 428 28.35 -28.50 9.22
C LEU A 428 29.11 -27.80 10.35
N SER A 429 30.44 -27.70 10.19
CA SER A 429 31.29 -27.08 11.21
C SER A 429 30.84 -25.64 11.49
N PRO A 430 30.41 -25.31 12.73
CA PRO A 430 30.06 -23.93 13.10
C PRO A 430 31.22 -22.96 12.85
N ALA A 431 32.46 -23.44 12.97
CA ALA A 431 33.65 -22.68 12.69
C ALA A 431 33.79 -22.32 11.20
N ALA A 432 33.36 -23.20 10.29
CA ALA A 432 33.36 -22.92 8.85
C ALA A 432 32.37 -21.80 8.50
N VAL A 433 31.17 -21.83 9.06
CA VAL A 433 30.15 -20.78 8.88
C VAL A 433 30.67 -19.44 9.42
N ASN A 434 31.26 -19.44 10.62
CA ASN A 434 31.84 -18.23 11.19
C ASN A 434 33.02 -17.70 10.38
N ARG A 435 33.88 -18.58 9.85
CA ARG A 435 35.03 -18.20 9.00
C ARG A 435 34.56 -17.61 7.66
N PHE A 436 33.55 -18.19 7.03
CA PHE A 436 32.96 -17.66 5.80
C PHE A 436 32.42 -16.25 6.01
N ARG A 437 31.66 -16.05 7.11
CA ARG A 437 31.12 -14.75 7.50
C ARG A 437 32.22 -13.72 7.73
N LEU A 438 33.28 -14.07 8.48
CA LEU A 438 34.38 -13.15 8.78
C LEU A 438 35.17 -12.79 7.53
N ARG A 439 35.40 -13.75 6.63
CA ARG A 439 36.11 -13.54 5.36
C ARG A 439 35.37 -12.59 4.42
N HIS A 440 34.05 -12.73 4.32
CA HIS A 440 33.24 -11.91 3.41
C HIS A 440 32.52 -10.74 4.11
N ARG A 441 32.83 -10.44 5.38
CA ARG A 441 32.05 -9.51 6.22
C ARG A 441 31.81 -8.14 5.58
N ILE A 442 32.80 -7.61 4.86
CA ILE A 442 32.68 -6.31 4.18
C ILE A 442 31.75 -6.42 2.98
N GLY A 443 31.94 -7.45 2.15
CA GLY A 443 31.08 -7.71 0.98
C GLY A 443 29.63 -7.97 1.40
N LEU A 444 29.43 -8.70 2.49
CA LEU A 444 28.11 -8.97 3.06
C LEU A 444 27.41 -7.69 3.55
N LYS A 445 28.14 -6.76 4.20
CA LYS A 445 27.58 -5.46 4.63
C LYS A 445 27.22 -4.57 3.44
N ILE A 446 28.08 -4.52 2.42
CA ILE A 446 27.82 -3.77 1.18
C ILE A 446 26.60 -4.35 0.45
N PHE A 447 26.53 -5.67 0.30
CA PHE A 447 25.40 -6.36 -0.30
C PHE A 447 24.10 -6.10 0.47
N THR A 448 24.16 -6.11 1.81
CA THR A 448 23.02 -5.75 2.68
C THR A 448 22.54 -4.33 2.41
N GLY A 449 23.45 -3.35 2.40
CA GLY A 449 23.12 -1.96 2.13
C GLY A 449 22.51 -1.77 0.74
N ALA A 450 23.08 -2.42 -0.28
CA ALA A 450 22.59 -2.35 -1.65
C ALA A 450 21.19 -2.94 -1.81
N LEU A 451 20.93 -4.11 -1.23
CA LEU A 451 19.60 -4.73 -1.32
C LEU A 451 18.53 -3.91 -0.58
N LEU A 452 18.83 -3.40 0.62
CA LEU A 452 17.91 -2.54 1.36
C LEU A 452 17.60 -1.25 0.61
N GLY A 453 18.61 -0.66 -0.04
CA GLY A 453 18.45 0.53 -0.88
C GLY A 453 17.60 0.24 -2.12
N LEU A 454 17.79 -0.92 -2.76
CA LEU A 454 16.97 -1.36 -3.89
C LEU A 454 15.50 -1.56 -3.46
N MET A 455 15.26 -2.19 -2.31
CA MET A 455 13.90 -2.35 -1.78
C MET A 455 13.25 -0.99 -1.51
N ALA A 456 13.96 -0.06 -0.86
CA ALA A 456 13.46 1.29 -0.63
C ALA A 456 13.10 2.02 -1.94
N LEU A 457 13.93 1.85 -2.97
CA LEU A 457 13.67 2.39 -4.31
C LEU A 457 12.43 1.75 -4.96
N ALA A 458 12.26 0.43 -4.84
CA ALA A 458 11.09 -0.27 -5.38
C ALA A 458 9.77 0.23 -4.76
N PHE A 459 9.76 0.45 -3.44
CA PHE A 459 8.63 1.07 -2.75
C PHE A 459 8.39 2.52 -3.19
N LEU A 460 9.45 3.33 -3.37
CA LEU A 460 9.34 4.72 -3.86
C LEU A 460 8.75 4.80 -5.28
N LEU A 461 9.01 3.80 -6.11
CA LEU A 461 8.51 3.73 -7.49
C LEU A 461 7.12 3.09 -7.60
N GLY A 462 6.51 2.66 -6.49
CA GLY A 462 5.21 1.98 -6.49
C GLY A 462 5.22 0.60 -7.18
N ILE A 463 6.39 -0.05 -7.24
CA ILE A 463 6.53 -1.41 -7.81
C ILE A 463 6.18 -2.49 -6.78
N MET A 464 6.25 -2.16 -5.49
CA MET A 464 6.02 -3.05 -4.34
C MET A 464 5.02 -2.48 -3.36
#